data_AF-A0A1G5NWY4-F1
#
_entry.id   AF-A0A1G5NWY4-F1
#
_cell.length_a   1.000
_cell.length_b   1.000
_cell.length_c   1.000
_cell.angle_alpha   90.00
_cell.angle_beta   90.00
_cell.angle_gamma   90.00
#
_symmetry.space_group_name_H-M   'P 1'
#
loop_
_entity.id
_entity.type
_entity.pdbx_description
1 polymer ?
#
loop_
_entity_poly.entity_id
_entity_poly.type
_entity_poly.pdbx_seq_one_letter_code
_entity_poly.pdbx_strand_id
1 'polypeptide(L)'
;MSSSTLVDSVTSWLVEQAFGDPDPTELFQGMCDRIFGVGIPIGRAMVNWTTLHPLFQVEAVIWREGQEVAFEQIAYNPEPNHISEAWRQSPFKVLVESGSDVFRRALQGPEKLVDFPVLQEFADEGFTDYIAFAIDLAIPGTGLAHSRSGIIVSYCCTRPSGFSDGEIAALQRVTRRFALSGKVMILSRMANTIAETYLGHRAGPRVLGGQIHRGDGETVPAIILYSDLRNSTAFAERIPRADYIDLLNSYFDCIAASIEEEGGDILNFIGDAVIALFPLDCWSSETEAAQAASRAIEKGWQKLALLNEARIAAGEEPLDYGVGLTRGNVMFGNIGTASRLSFSVIGPIVNQVARVQAMTKVFGVPALAVQKVADHAPAHWTPLGEHTLRGFSEPVELYAWAGPTPHRLPEPIMETENPSEPPKKRPRRPRESAAEMDFLANRAVRAKG
;
A
#
# COMPACT_ATOMS: atom_id res chain seq x y z
N MET A 1 -34.89 -34.03 -13.69
CA MET A 1 -33.82 -33.39 -14.50
C MET A 1 -32.54 -34.18 -14.28
N SER A 2 -31.70 -34.38 -15.30
CA SER A 2 -30.45 -35.13 -15.10
C SER A 2 -29.46 -34.30 -14.28
N SER A 3 -28.55 -34.95 -13.54
CA SER A 3 -27.48 -34.26 -12.80
C SER A 3 -26.68 -33.29 -13.69
N SER A 4 -26.53 -33.61 -14.99
CA SER A 4 -25.91 -32.70 -15.97
C SER A 4 -26.67 -31.39 -16.14
N THR A 5 -28.02 -31.42 -16.19
CA THR A 5 -28.83 -30.20 -16.42
C THR A 5 -28.75 -29.23 -15.24
N LEU A 6 -28.57 -29.76 -14.03
CA LEU A 6 -28.43 -28.98 -12.80
C LEU A 6 -27.02 -28.38 -12.66
N VAL A 7 -25.98 -29.10 -13.07
CA VAL A 7 -24.62 -28.54 -13.15
C VAL A 7 -24.55 -27.42 -14.20
N ASP A 8 -25.26 -27.58 -15.31
CA ASP A 8 -25.34 -26.55 -16.34
C ASP A 8 -25.96 -25.25 -15.81
N SER A 9 -26.96 -25.31 -14.92
CA SER A 9 -27.55 -24.11 -14.31
C SER A 9 -26.57 -23.35 -13.41
N VAL A 10 -25.71 -24.05 -12.67
CA VAL A 10 -24.64 -23.42 -11.88
C VAL A 10 -23.66 -22.70 -12.81
N THR A 11 -23.28 -23.34 -13.93
CA THR A 11 -22.38 -22.71 -14.90
C THR A 11 -22.98 -21.49 -15.58
N SER A 12 -24.28 -21.52 -15.93
CA SER A 12 -24.98 -20.37 -16.50
C SER A 12 -25.04 -19.22 -15.50
N TRP A 13 -25.36 -19.50 -14.23
CA TRP A 13 -25.36 -18.48 -13.19
C TRP A 13 -23.99 -17.81 -13.01
N LEU A 14 -22.90 -18.58 -13.01
CA LEU A 14 -21.53 -18.02 -12.93
C LEU A 14 -21.19 -17.08 -14.10
N VAL A 15 -21.71 -17.38 -15.29
CA VAL A 15 -21.55 -16.52 -16.47
C VAL A 15 -22.38 -15.25 -16.32
N GLU A 16 -23.61 -15.34 -15.82
CA GLU A 16 -24.45 -14.17 -15.53
C GLU A 16 -23.79 -13.23 -14.51
N GLN A 17 -23.20 -13.78 -13.44
CA GLN A 17 -22.48 -12.99 -12.45
C GLN A 17 -21.25 -12.28 -13.05
N ALA A 18 -20.59 -12.89 -14.04
CA ALA A 18 -19.40 -12.33 -14.67
C ALA A 18 -19.65 -11.01 -15.44
N PHE A 19 -20.90 -10.68 -15.75
CA PHE A 19 -21.25 -9.40 -16.38
C PHE A 19 -21.42 -8.25 -15.37
N GLY A 20 -21.51 -8.56 -14.08
CA GLY A 20 -21.56 -7.58 -13.00
C GLY A 20 -20.18 -7.28 -12.40
N ASP A 21 -20.18 -6.85 -11.14
CA ASP A 21 -18.98 -6.68 -10.32
C ASP A 21 -19.15 -7.48 -9.02
N PRO A 22 -19.16 -8.83 -9.09
CA PRO A 22 -19.47 -9.66 -7.94
C PRO A 22 -18.32 -9.65 -6.94
N ASP A 23 -18.65 -9.60 -5.64
CA ASP A 23 -17.66 -9.85 -4.62
C ASP A 23 -17.16 -11.33 -4.70
N PRO A 24 -15.85 -11.59 -4.66
CA PRO A 24 -15.29 -12.94 -4.70
C PRO A 24 -15.88 -13.90 -3.69
N THR A 25 -16.15 -13.42 -2.47
CA THR A 25 -16.67 -14.20 -1.36
C THR A 25 -18.09 -14.63 -1.69
N GLU A 26 -18.93 -13.67 -2.10
CA GLU A 26 -20.32 -13.94 -2.50
C GLU A 26 -20.41 -14.85 -3.74
N LEU A 27 -19.52 -14.64 -4.73
CA LEU A 27 -19.48 -15.46 -5.93
C LEU A 27 -19.11 -16.91 -5.62
N PHE A 28 -18.08 -17.11 -4.80
CA PHE A 28 -17.62 -18.45 -4.43
C PHE A 28 -18.62 -19.14 -3.51
N GLN A 29 -19.21 -18.43 -2.55
CA GLN A 29 -20.29 -18.93 -1.72
C GLN A 29 -21.48 -19.38 -2.56
N GLY A 30 -21.98 -18.49 -3.43
CA GLY A 30 -23.13 -18.76 -4.28
C GLY A 30 -22.90 -19.93 -5.25
N MET A 31 -21.64 -20.16 -5.67
CA MET A 31 -21.25 -21.36 -6.41
C MET A 31 -21.33 -22.61 -5.53
N CYS A 32 -20.74 -22.60 -4.34
CA CYS A 32 -20.71 -23.76 -3.45
C CYS A 32 -22.11 -24.16 -2.98
N ASP A 33 -22.94 -23.19 -2.57
CA ASP A 33 -24.33 -23.43 -2.17
C ASP A 33 -25.15 -24.08 -3.29
N ARG A 34 -24.91 -23.68 -4.55
CA ARG A 34 -25.56 -24.28 -5.72
C ARG A 34 -25.04 -25.68 -6.02
N ILE A 35 -23.73 -25.91 -5.95
CA ILE A 35 -23.12 -27.25 -6.10
C ILE A 35 -23.73 -28.21 -5.05
N PHE A 36 -23.80 -27.77 -3.80
CA PHE A 36 -24.41 -28.53 -2.71
C PHE A 36 -25.91 -28.76 -2.96
N GLY A 37 -26.66 -27.72 -3.33
CA GLY A 37 -28.10 -27.79 -3.59
C GLY A 37 -28.50 -28.70 -4.76
N VAL A 38 -27.61 -28.96 -5.72
CA VAL A 38 -27.85 -29.92 -6.81
C VAL A 38 -27.47 -31.37 -6.45
N GLY A 39 -27.05 -31.60 -5.20
CA GLY A 39 -26.80 -32.92 -4.63
C GLY A 39 -25.36 -33.42 -4.73
N ILE A 40 -24.39 -32.56 -5.10
CA ILE A 40 -22.98 -32.94 -5.05
C ILE A 40 -22.52 -32.83 -3.58
N PRO A 41 -21.99 -33.91 -2.97
CA PRO A 41 -21.79 -34.01 -1.52
C PRO A 41 -20.50 -33.31 -1.05
N ILE A 42 -20.39 -32.00 -1.31
CA ILE A 42 -19.34 -31.16 -0.74
C ILE A 42 -19.71 -30.76 0.70
N GLY A 43 -18.76 -30.83 1.64
CA GLY A 43 -18.95 -30.27 2.99
C GLY A 43 -17.99 -29.13 3.31
N ARG A 44 -16.95 -28.97 2.49
CA ARG A 44 -15.99 -27.88 2.56
C ARG A 44 -15.48 -27.59 1.15
N ALA A 45 -15.30 -26.32 0.84
CA ALA A 45 -14.61 -25.87 -0.38
C ALA A 45 -13.68 -24.70 -0.04
N MET A 46 -12.59 -24.55 -0.79
CA MET A 46 -11.73 -23.37 -0.68
C MET A 46 -11.25 -22.97 -2.06
N VAL A 47 -11.23 -21.68 -2.34
CA VAL A 47 -10.52 -21.11 -3.48
C VAL A 47 -9.41 -20.19 -3.01
N ASN A 48 -8.29 -20.17 -3.71
CA ASN A 48 -7.27 -19.14 -3.58
C ASN A 48 -6.84 -18.59 -4.93
N TRP A 49 -6.31 -17.38 -4.92
CA TRP A 49 -5.69 -16.74 -6.08
C TRP A 49 -4.52 -15.86 -5.66
N THR A 50 -3.59 -15.67 -6.61
CA THR A 50 -2.49 -14.72 -6.45
C THR A 50 -2.97 -13.30 -6.71
N THR A 51 -2.52 -12.34 -5.91
CA THR A 51 -2.85 -10.92 -6.06
C THR A 51 -1.59 -10.05 -6.23
N LEU A 52 -1.77 -8.78 -6.58
CA LEU A 52 -0.72 -7.75 -6.55
C LEU A 52 -1.09 -6.73 -5.48
N HIS A 53 -0.90 -7.14 -4.23
CA HIS A 53 -1.06 -6.30 -3.05
C HIS A 53 0.32 -6.12 -2.39
N PRO A 54 0.68 -4.99 -1.77
CA PRO A 54 2.00 -4.83 -1.13
C PRO A 54 2.23 -5.75 0.06
N LEU A 55 1.17 -6.03 0.82
CA LEU A 55 1.24 -6.81 2.06
C LEU A 55 0.95 -8.30 1.89
N PHE A 56 0.19 -8.67 0.86
CA PHE A 56 -0.35 -10.03 0.70
C PHE A 56 -0.06 -10.58 -0.69
N GLN A 57 0.30 -11.86 -0.74
CA GLN A 57 0.60 -12.56 -2.00
C GLN A 57 -0.58 -13.42 -2.47
N VAL A 58 -1.39 -13.93 -1.56
CA VAL A 58 -2.51 -14.83 -1.85
C VAL A 58 -3.71 -14.41 -1.03
N GLU A 59 -4.87 -14.43 -1.66
CA GLU A 59 -6.16 -14.32 -0.99
C GLU A 59 -6.89 -15.64 -1.13
N ALA A 60 -7.71 -15.99 -0.13
CA ALA A 60 -8.48 -17.21 -0.14
C ALA A 60 -9.88 -17.01 0.44
N VAL A 61 -10.82 -17.78 -0.08
CA VAL A 61 -12.19 -17.89 0.44
C VAL A 61 -12.42 -19.34 0.85
N ILE A 62 -12.93 -19.55 2.05
CA ILE A 62 -13.24 -20.87 2.61
C ILE A 62 -14.74 -20.95 2.89
N TRP A 63 -15.38 -21.91 2.24
CA TRP A 63 -16.79 -22.23 2.43
C TRP A 63 -16.90 -23.56 3.19
N ARG A 64 -17.84 -23.61 4.15
CA ARG A 64 -18.22 -24.81 4.89
C ARG A 64 -19.75 -24.88 4.95
N GLU A 65 -20.29 -26.10 4.83
CA GLU A 65 -21.73 -26.30 4.89
C GLU A 65 -22.30 -25.77 6.21
N GLY A 66 -23.28 -24.86 6.12
CA GLY A 66 -23.97 -24.30 7.28
C GLY A 66 -23.15 -23.32 8.13
N GLN A 67 -22.01 -22.84 7.63
CA GLN A 67 -21.16 -21.87 8.33
C GLN A 67 -21.01 -20.57 7.54
N GLU A 68 -20.60 -19.50 8.23
CA GLU A 68 -20.21 -18.25 7.59
C GLU A 68 -18.93 -18.46 6.77
N VAL A 69 -18.85 -17.79 5.62
CA VAL A 69 -17.72 -17.89 4.71
C VAL A 69 -16.55 -17.08 5.26
N ALA A 70 -15.38 -17.70 5.33
CA ALA A 70 -14.16 -17.04 5.78
C ALA A 70 -13.36 -16.50 4.59
N PHE A 71 -12.83 -15.29 4.74
CA PHE A 71 -11.88 -14.67 3.81
C PHE A 71 -10.52 -14.55 4.50
N GLU A 72 -9.47 -15.01 3.85
CA GLU A 72 -8.11 -15.03 4.38
C GLU A 72 -7.14 -14.31 3.43
N GLN A 73 -6.23 -13.52 4.00
CA GLN A 73 -5.14 -12.88 3.28
C GLN A 73 -3.81 -13.41 3.80
N ILE A 74 -3.01 -13.99 2.90
CA ILE A 74 -1.73 -14.60 3.21
C ILE A 74 -0.63 -13.59 2.85
N ALA A 75 0.09 -13.13 3.87
CA ALA A 75 1.17 -12.16 3.73
C ALA A 75 2.38 -12.72 2.95
N TYR A 76 3.21 -11.81 2.42
CA TYR A 76 4.54 -12.20 1.95
C TYR A 76 5.38 -12.77 3.08
N ASN A 77 6.32 -13.66 2.73
CA ASN A 77 7.33 -14.06 3.68
C ASN A 77 8.30 -12.88 3.89
N PRO A 78 8.54 -12.42 5.14
CA PRO A 78 9.51 -11.35 5.41
C PRO A 78 10.92 -11.70 4.95
N GLU A 79 11.27 -12.99 4.85
CA GLU A 79 12.52 -13.44 4.26
C GLU A 79 12.30 -13.88 2.79
N PRO A 80 12.83 -13.15 1.78
CA PRO A 80 12.52 -13.39 0.36
C PRO A 80 12.88 -14.79 -0.16
N ASN A 81 13.82 -15.47 0.50
CA ASN A 81 14.29 -16.81 0.14
C ASN A 81 13.75 -17.90 1.07
N HIS A 82 12.95 -17.54 2.07
CA HIS A 82 12.38 -18.49 2.99
C HIS A 82 11.04 -18.97 2.43
N ILE A 83 10.87 -20.28 2.34
CA ILE A 83 9.59 -20.88 2.00
C ILE A 83 8.92 -21.24 3.33
N SER A 84 7.73 -20.69 3.59
CA SER A 84 7.03 -20.95 4.86
C SER A 84 6.77 -22.44 5.05
N GLU A 85 6.88 -22.92 6.30
CA GLU A 85 6.64 -24.34 6.60
C GLU A 85 5.21 -24.76 6.22
N ALA A 86 4.24 -23.85 6.41
CA ALA A 86 2.85 -24.04 5.98
C ALA A 86 2.75 -24.29 4.45
N TRP A 87 3.49 -23.55 3.62
CA TRP A 87 3.54 -23.82 2.18
C TRP A 87 4.26 -25.12 1.86
N ARG A 88 5.37 -25.44 2.56
CA ARG A 88 6.11 -26.70 2.37
C ARG A 88 5.26 -27.93 2.60
N GLN A 89 4.32 -27.85 3.53
CA GLN A 89 3.40 -28.92 3.92
C GLN A 89 2.01 -28.81 3.25
N SER A 90 1.86 -27.96 2.23
CA SER A 90 0.59 -27.77 1.53
C SER A 90 0.45 -28.72 0.33
N PRO A 91 -0.72 -29.39 0.16
CA PRO A 91 -1.04 -30.10 -1.08
C PRO A 91 -0.96 -29.22 -2.34
N PHE A 92 -1.20 -27.91 -2.20
CA PHE A 92 -1.13 -26.96 -3.32
C PHE A 92 0.29 -26.80 -3.86
N LYS A 93 1.32 -26.98 -3.02
CA LYS A 93 2.71 -27.00 -3.48
C LYS A 93 2.92 -28.08 -4.54
N VAL A 94 2.35 -29.27 -4.35
CA VAL A 94 2.46 -30.36 -5.33
C VAL A 94 1.81 -29.99 -6.66
N LEU A 95 0.62 -29.38 -6.63
CA LEU A 95 -0.06 -28.89 -7.84
C LEU A 95 0.78 -27.85 -8.61
N VAL A 96 1.38 -26.92 -7.87
CA VAL A 96 2.19 -25.84 -8.44
C VAL A 96 3.52 -26.35 -9.00
N GLU A 97 4.27 -27.15 -8.24
CA GLU A 97 5.60 -27.63 -8.64
C GLU A 97 5.56 -28.73 -9.70
N SER A 98 4.56 -29.62 -9.64
CA SER A 98 4.47 -30.73 -10.61
C SER A 98 3.91 -30.31 -11.97
N GLY A 99 3.24 -29.15 -12.05
CA GLY A 99 2.49 -28.78 -13.24
C GLY A 99 1.22 -29.60 -13.46
N SER A 100 0.70 -30.30 -12.44
CA SER A 100 -0.54 -31.09 -12.53
C SER A 100 -1.78 -30.22 -12.35
N ASP A 101 -2.84 -30.44 -13.13
CA ASP A 101 -4.09 -29.67 -13.01
C ASP A 101 -5.02 -30.20 -11.92
N VAL A 102 -4.78 -31.41 -11.41
CA VAL A 102 -5.63 -32.09 -10.44
C VAL A 102 -4.78 -32.80 -9.39
N PHE A 103 -5.20 -32.72 -8.14
CA PHE A 103 -4.65 -33.48 -7.02
C PHE A 103 -5.82 -34.07 -6.23
N ARG A 104 -5.78 -35.37 -5.96
CA ARG A 104 -6.83 -36.08 -5.22
C ARG A 104 -6.25 -37.03 -4.19
N ARG A 105 -6.92 -37.14 -3.04
CA ARG A 105 -6.61 -38.09 -1.97
C ARG A 105 -7.89 -38.64 -1.35
N ALA A 106 -8.00 -39.96 -1.25
CA ALA A 106 -8.98 -40.57 -0.37
C ALA A 106 -8.56 -40.34 1.09
N LEU A 107 -9.47 -39.81 1.90
CA LEU A 107 -9.21 -39.50 3.31
C LEU A 107 -9.63 -40.65 4.24
N GLN A 108 -10.42 -41.59 3.72
CA GLN A 108 -10.90 -42.78 4.42
C GLN A 108 -10.88 -44.01 3.51
N GLY A 109 -11.18 -45.18 4.09
CA GLY A 109 -11.27 -46.43 3.35
C GLY A 109 -9.90 -47.08 3.04
N PRO A 110 -9.89 -48.13 2.21
CA PRO A 110 -8.69 -48.92 1.94
C PRO A 110 -7.62 -48.17 1.14
N GLU A 111 -8.00 -47.15 0.39
CA GLU A 111 -7.09 -46.30 -0.40
C GLU A 111 -6.68 -45.01 0.35
N LYS A 112 -6.94 -44.93 1.67
CA LYS A 112 -6.64 -43.75 2.49
C LYS A 112 -5.17 -43.33 2.33
N LEU A 113 -4.95 -42.07 1.94
CA LEU A 113 -3.64 -41.46 1.84
C LEU A 113 -3.70 -40.01 2.34
N VAL A 114 -3.15 -39.78 3.54
CA VAL A 114 -3.13 -38.49 4.25
C VAL A 114 -1.68 -38.02 4.41
N ASP A 115 -1.04 -37.73 3.28
CA ASP A 115 0.38 -37.38 3.15
C ASP A 115 0.71 -35.92 3.52
N PHE A 116 -0.28 -35.15 3.99
CA PHE A 116 -0.15 -33.78 4.45
C PHE A 116 -0.94 -33.55 5.76
N PRO A 117 -0.46 -32.72 6.71
CA PRO A 117 -1.15 -32.45 7.97
C PRO A 117 -2.60 -31.99 7.80
N VAL A 118 -2.85 -31.08 6.86
CA VAL A 118 -4.20 -30.59 6.55
C VAL A 118 -5.15 -31.69 6.07
N LEU A 119 -4.64 -32.72 5.37
CA LEU A 119 -5.46 -33.85 4.93
C LEU A 119 -5.78 -34.81 6.09
N GLN A 120 -4.86 -34.93 7.06
CA GLN A 120 -5.09 -35.66 8.29
C GLN A 120 -6.18 -34.96 9.12
N GLU A 121 -6.11 -33.64 9.27
CA GLU A 121 -7.16 -32.83 9.91
C GLU A 121 -8.53 -33.03 9.24
N PHE A 122 -8.59 -32.96 7.90
CA PHE A 122 -9.85 -33.19 7.18
C PHE A 122 -10.38 -34.62 7.34
N ALA A 123 -9.50 -35.62 7.42
CA ALA A 123 -9.91 -37.00 7.71
C ALA A 123 -10.48 -37.13 9.13
N ASP A 124 -9.88 -36.46 10.11
CA ASP A 124 -10.32 -36.46 11.51
C ASP A 124 -11.65 -35.69 11.69
N GLU A 125 -11.90 -34.68 10.86
CA GLU A 125 -13.21 -34.00 10.74
C GLU A 125 -14.30 -34.87 10.09
N GLY A 126 -13.93 -36.05 9.55
CA GLY A 126 -14.87 -37.01 8.99
C GLY A 126 -15.10 -36.88 7.48
N PHE A 127 -14.33 -36.06 6.76
CA PHE A 127 -14.36 -36.05 5.31
C PHE A 127 -13.74 -37.33 4.72
N THR A 128 -14.21 -37.73 3.54
CA THR A 128 -13.90 -39.04 2.94
C THR A 128 -13.00 -38.94 1.71
N ASP A 129 -13.02 -37.79 1.03
CA ASP A 129 -12.30 -37.56 -0.22
C ASP A 129 -11.92 -36.08 -0.32
N TYR A 130 -10.72 -35.80 -0.82
CA TYR A 130 -10.20 -34.47 -1.07
C TYR A 130 -9.78 -34.36 -2.52
N ILE A 131 -10.24 -33.32 -3.21
CA ILE A 131 -9.83 -33.02 -4.58
C ILE A 131 -9.54 -31.54 -4.74
N ALA A 132 -8.47 -31.21 -5.43
CA ALA A 132 -8.06 -29.87 -5.77
C ALA A 132 -7.78 -29.74 -7.27
N PHE A 133 -8.21 -28.62 -7.85
CA PHE A 133 -8.03 -28.24 -9.25
C PHE A 133 -7.19 -26.98 -9.32
N ALA A 134 -6.11 -27.00 -10.10
CA ALA A 134 -5.33 -25.83 -10.44
C ALA A 134 -5.71 -25.34 -11.84
N ILE A 135 -5.98 -24.04 -11.96
CA ILE A 135 -6.29 -23.39 -13.23
C ILE A 135 -5.33 -22.23 -13.42
N ASP A 136 -4.42 -22.40 -14.38
CA ASP A 136 -3.47 -21.36 -14.77
C ASP A 136 -4.23 -20.21 -15.44
N LEU A 137 -4.01 -18.98 -14.96
CA LEU A 137 -4.56 -17.77 -15.54
C LEU A 137 -3.43 -16.89 -16.05
N ALA A 138 -3.27 -16.83 -17.37
CA ALA A 138 -2.38 -15.85 -17.97
C ALA A 138 -2.93 -14.43 -17.73
N ILE A 139 -2.19 -13.61 -16.99
CA ILE A 139 -2.47 -12.18 -16.75
C ILE A 139 -1.36 -11.37 -17.44
N PRO A 140 -1.58 -10.91 -18.69
CA PRO A 140 -0.58 -10.16 -19.44
C PRO A 140 -0.12 -8.89 -18.70
N GLY A 141 1.16 -8.54 -18.83
CA GLY A 141 1.73 -7.34 -18.22
C GLY A 141 2.12 -7.47 -16.75
N THR A 142 1.87 -8.63 -16.13
CA THR A 142 2.32 -8.93 -14.77
C THR A 142 3.48 -9.93 -14.77
N GLY A 143 4.37 -9.84 -13.77
CA GLY A 143 5.44 -10.84 -13.56
C GLY A 143 4.91 -12.22 -13.17
N LEU A 144 3.61 -12.33 -12.87
CA LEU A 144 2.94 -13.56 -12.46
C LEU A 144 2.90 -14.60 -13.57
N ALA A 145 2.98 -14.20 -14.85
CA ALA A 145 2.90 -15.11 -16.00
C ALA A 145 4.00 -16.20 -16.05
N HIS A 146 5.08 -16.09 -15.26
CA HIS A 146 6.18 -17.05 -15.20
C HIS A 146 6.08 -18.04 -14.03
N SER A 147 5.12 -17.84 -13.12
CA SER A 147 4.74 -18.79 -12.08
C SER A 147 3.43 -19.46 -12.54
N ARG A 148 3.08 -20.65 -12.04
CA ARG A 148 1.68 -21.13 -12.13
C ARG A 148 0.79 -20.21 -11.28
N SER A 149 0.51 -19.04 -11.81
CA SER A 149 -0.34 -18.02 -11.23
C SER A 149 -1.75 -18.25 -11.74
N GLY A 150 -2.70 -18.35 -10.83
CA GLY A 150 -4.08 -18.59 -11.21
C GLY A 150 -4.95 -18.85 -10.01
N ILE A 151 -5.94 -19.72 -10.22
CA ILE A 151 -6.92 -20.09 -9.22
C ILE A 151 -6.71 -21.55 -8.87
N ILE A 152 -6.59 -21.84 -7.57
CA ILE A 152 -6.66 -23.21 -7.06
C ILE A 152 -7.94 -23.36 -6.25
N VAL A 153 -8.74 -24.36 -6.57
CA VAL A 153 -9.96 -24.69 -5.84
C VAL A 153 -9.88 -26.10 -5.28
N SER A 154 -10.23 -26.28 -4.02
CA SER A 154 -10.30 -27.58 -3.36
C SER A 154 -11.70 -27.85 -2.80
N TYR A 155 -12.07 -29.13 -2.76
CA TYR A 155 -13.34 -29.63 -2.25
C TYR A 155 -13.11 -30.86 -1.36
N CYS A 156 -13.85 -30.95 -0.25
CA CYS A 156 -13.91 -32.14 0.60
C CYS A 156 -15.30 -32.80 0.50
N CYS A 157 -15.32 -34.13 0.39
CA CYS A 157 -16.54 -34.92 0.31
C CYS A 157 -17.01 -35.38 1.70
N THR A 158 -18.33 -35.38 1.92
CA THR A 158 -18.98 -35.92 3.13
C THR A 158 -19.54 -37.33 2.91
N ARG A 159 -19.70 -37.79 1.66
CA ARG A 159 -20.31 -39.09 1.36
C ARG A 159 -19.32 -40.23 1.65
N PRO A 160 -19.71 -41.32 2.32
CA PRO A 160 -18.81 -42.44 2.66
C PRO A 160 -18.02 -43.04 1.48
N SER A 161 -18.59 -43.04 0.28
CA SER A 161 -17.94 -43.56 -0.93
C SER A 161 -17.04 -42.55 -1.65
N GLY A 162 -16.89 -41.33 -1.13
CA GLY A 162 -16.21 -40.23 -1.81
C GLY A 162 -16.96 -39.71 -3.03
N PHE A 163 -16.28 -38.89 -3.84
CA PHE A 163 -16.83 -38.39 -5.11
C PHE A 163 -16.82 -39.49 -6.19
N SER A 164 -17.91 -39.56 -6.95
CA SER A 164 -17.99 -40.35 -8.18
C SER A 164 -17.29 -39.63 -9.34
N ASP A 165 -16.90 -40.37 -10.37
CA ASP A 165 -16.26 -39.78 -11.57
C ASP A 165 -17.12 -38.71 -12.25
N GLY A 166 -18.45 -38.90 -12.25
CA GLY A 166 -19.39 -37.92 -12.78
C GLY A 166 -19.42 -36.60 -12.00
N GLU A 167 -19.33 -36.67 -10.66
CA GLU A 167 -19.26 -35.48 -9.81
C GLU A 167 -17.90 -34.79 -9.91
N ILE A 168 -16.81 -35.54 -10.05
CA ILE A 168 -15.47 -34.99 -10.29
C ILE A 168 -15.45 -34.19 -11.60
N ALA A 169 -16.01 -34.78 -12.67
CA ALA A 169 -16.14 -34.10 -13.95
C ALA A 169 -17.04 -32.84 -13.84
N ALA A 170 -18.12 -32.90 -13.05
CA ALA A 170 -18.98 -31.75 -12.78
C ALA A 170 -18.25 -30.64 -12.02
N LEU A 171 -17.55 -30.97 -10.93
CA LEU A 171 -16.74 -30.01 -10.16
C LEU A 171 -15.69 -29.36 -11.05
N GLN A 172 -14.91 -30.15 -11.80
CA GLN A 172 -13.92 -29.62 -12.74
C GLN A 172 -14.54 -28.67 -13.76
N ARG A 173 -15.74 -29.01 -14.29
CA ARG A 173 -16.47 -28.14 -15.22
C ARG A 173 -16.84 -26.83 -14.54
N VAL A 174 -17.46 -26.86 -13.37
CA VAL A 174 -17.90 -25.65 -12.64
C VAL A 174 -16.69 -24.78 -12.26
N THR A 175 -15.63 -25.38 -11.71
CA THR A 175 -14.39 -24.67 -11.34
C THR A 175 -13.79 -23.92 -12.53
N ARG A 176 -13.77 -24.51 -13.74
CA ARG A 176 -13.28 -23.81 -14.95
C ARG A 176 -14.13 -22.60 -15.35
N ARG A 177 -15.45 -22.63 -15.11
CA ARG A 177 -16.32 -21.46 -15.39
C ARG A 177 -16.14 -20.41 -14.31
N PHE A 178 -16.05 -20.82 -13.05
CA PHE A 178 -15.73 -19.93 -11.94
C PHE A 178 -14.40 -19.21 -12.19
N ALA A 179 -13.36 -19.92 -12.66
CA ALA A 179 -12.08 -19.30 -12.92
C ALA A 179 -12.09 -18.23 -14.02
N LEU A 180 -13.00 -18.34 -15.00
CA LEU A 180 -13.20 -17.31 -16.01
C LEU A 180 -13.82 -16.04 -15.39
N SER A 181 -14.89 -16.20 -14.61
CA SER A 181 -15.52 -15.08 -13.88
C SER A 181 -14.54 -14.47 -12.87
N GLY A 182 -13.82 -15.34 -12.15
CA GLY A 182 -12.79 -14.97 -11.18
C GLY A 182 -11.64 -14.21 -11.81
N LYS A 183 -11.23 -14.53 -13.05
CA LYS A 183 -10.18 -13.77 -13.75
C LYS A 183 -10.56 -12.30 -13.94
N VAL A 184 -11.81 -12.00 -14.32
CA VAL A 184 -12.28 -10.61 -14.52
C VAL A 184 -12.22 -9.85 -13.18
N MET A 185 -12.76 -10.46 -12.13
CA MET A 185 -12.76 -9.94 -10.77
C MET A 185 -11.34 -9.70 -10.23
N ILE A 186 -10.42 -10.66 -10.40
CA ILE A 186 -9.02 -10.53 -9.99
C ILE A 186 -8.35 -9.36 -10.71
N LEU A 187 -8.55 -9.24 -12.03
CA LEU A 187 -7.97 -8.13 -12.80
C LEU A 187 -8.48 -6.76 -12.34
N SER A 188 -9.79 -6.64 -12.10
CA SER A 188 -10.39 -5.40 -11.57
C SER A 188 -9.85 -5.06 -10.19
N ARG A 189 -9.78 -6.03 -9.28
CA ARG A 189 -9.20 -5.84 -7.93
C ARG A 189 -7.73 -5.43 -8.00
N MET A 190 -6.92 -6.09 -8.82
CA MET A 190 -5.52 -5.71 -9.01
C MET A 190 -5.37 -4.27 -9.52
N ALA A 191 -6.21 -3.86 -10.47
CA ALA A 191 -6.21 -2.49 -10.97
C ALA A 191 -6.56 -1.48 -9.86
N ASN A 192 -7.58 -1.78 -9.05
CA ASN A 192 -7.97 -0.96 -7.88
C ASN A 192 -6.84 -0.90 -6.85
N THR A 193 -6.30 -2.04 -6.43
CA THR A 193 -5.21 -2.11 -5.45
C THR A 193 -3.99 -1.33 -5.91
N ILE A 194 -3.56 -1.49 -7.18
CA ILE A 194 -2.42 -0.74 -7.72
C ILE A 194 -2.74 0.75 -7.79
N ALA A 195 -3.92 1.14 -8.26
CA ALA A 195 -4.29 2.55 -8.34
C ALA A 195 -4.32 3.19 -6.95
N GLU A 196 -4.94 2.57 -5.95
CA GLU A 196 -5.02 3.09 -4.59
C GLU A 196 -3.66 3.11 -3.89
N THR A 197 -2.87 2.03 -4.00
CA THR A 197 -1.55 1.95 -3.34
C THR A 197 -0.58 3.02 -3.85
N TYR A 198 -0.58 3.27 -5.17
CA TYR A 198 0.44 4.13 -5.79
C TYR A 198 -0.05 5.54 -6.11
N LEU A 199 -1.36 5.78 -6.22
CA LEU A 199 -1.93 7.12 -6.43
C LEU A 199 -2.62 7.67 -5.17
N GLY A 200 -2.91 6.82 -4.17
CA GLY A 200 -3.66 7.18 -2.98
C GLY A 200 -5.17 6.97 -3.12
N HIS A 201 -5.87 6.88 -1.98
CA HIS A 201 -7.29 6.51 -1.90
C HIS A 201 -8.25 7.47 -2.64
N ARG A 202 -7.87 8.74 -2.84
CA ARG A 202 -8.68 9.69 -3.63
C ARG A 202 -8.36 9.70 -5.11
N ALA A 203 -7.08 9.64 -5.48
CA ALA A 203 -6.70 9.75 -6.88
C ALA A 203 -6.92 8.43 -7.64
N GLY A 204 -6.67 7.28 -7.00
CA GLY A 204 -6.83 5.96 -7.60
C GLY A 204 -8.23 5.74 -8.21
N PRO A 205 -9.31 5.83 -7.41
CA PRO A 205 -10.68 5.66 -7.91
C PRO A 205 -11.08 6.69 -8.98
N ARG A 206 -10.56 7.92 -8.92
CA ARG A 206 -10.85 8.96 -9.93
C ARG A 206 -10.19 8.66 -11.27
N VAL A 207 -8.94 8.22 -11.25
CA VAL A 207 -8.21 7.81 -12.45
C VAL A 207 -8.89 6.59 -13.08
N LEU A 208 -9.26 5.60 -12.28
CA LEU A 208 -10.02 4.43 -12.74
C LEU A 208 -11.42 4.80 -13.26
N GLY A 209 -12.05 5.81 -12.66
CA GLY A 209 -13.31 6.41 -13.10
C GLY A 209 -13.20 7.28 -14.36
N GLY A 210 -12.00 7.43 -14.95
CA GLY A 210 -11.80 8.10 -16.23
C GLY A 210 -11.31 9.55 -16.16
N GLN A 211 -10.92 10.06 -14.98
CA GLN A 211 -10.18 11.32 -14.88
C GLN A 211 -8.73 11.10 -15.31
N ILE A 212 -8.50 11.06 -16.63
CA ILE A 212 -7.22 10.70 -17.26
C ILE A 212 -6.74 11.71 -18.30
N HIS A 213 -7.38 12.89 -18.37
CA HIS A 213 -6.94 13.98 -19.24
C HIS A 213 -6.19 15.04 -18.46
N ARG A 214 -5.33 15.78 -19.18
CA ARG A 214 -4.63 16.94 -18.61
C ARG A 214 -5.65 18.01 -18.23
N GLY A 215 -5.49 18.56 -17.03
CA GLY A 215 -6.38 19.57 -16.52
C GLY A 215 -7.65 19.01 -15.87
N ASP A 216 -7.91 17.70 -15.96
CA ASP A 216 -8.89 17.05 -15.10
C ASP A 216 -8.47 17.25 -13.64
N GLY A 217 -9.42 17.64 -12.80
CA GLY A 217 -9.20 17.89 -11.39
C GLY A 217 -10.20 18.89 -10.85
N GLU A 218 -10.07 19.20 -9.57
CA GLU A 218 -10.97 20.11 -8.89
C GLU A 218 -10.22 21.01 -7.91
N THR A 219 -10.83 22.13 -7.56
CA THR A 219 -10.34 22.95 -6.46
C THR A 219 -10.85 22.39 -5.14
N VAL A 220 -9.94 21.89 -4.31
CA VAL A 220 -10.22 21.34 -2.99
C VAL A 220 -9.78 22.35 -1.92
N PRO A 221 -10.68 22.86 -1.07
CA PRO A 221 -10.28 23.56 0.14
C PRO A 221 -9.71 22.53 1.13
N ALA A 222 -8.48 22.73 1.59
CA ALA A 222 -7.81 21.75 2.45
C ALA A 222 -6.89 22.41 3.49
N ILE A 223 -6.67 21.69 4.59
CA ILE A 223 -5.46 21.86 5.39
C ILE A 223 -4.38 20.98 4.76
N ILE A 224 -3.20 21.54 4.52
CA ILE A 224 -2.07 20.82 3.95
C ILE A 224 -1.02 20.65 5.03
N LEU A 225 -0.53 19.43 5.14
CA LEU A 225 0.55 19.04 6.04
C LEU A 225 1.79 18.70 5.20
N TYR A 226 2.94 19.24 5.60
CA TYR A 226 4.24 18.86 5.05
C TYR A 226 5.16 18.45 6.20
N SER A 227 5.74 17.26 6.12
CA SER A 227 6.71 16.74 7.10
C SER A 227 8.03 16.44 6.40
N ASP A 228 9.16 16.66 7.06
CA ASP A 228 10.51 16.39 6.56
C ASP A 228 11.36 15.80 7.70
N LEU A 229 12.05 14.71 7.40
CA LEU A 229 12.93 14.05 8.36
C LEU A 229 14.16 14.92 8.65
N ARG A 230 14.48 15.14 9.91
CA ARG A 230 15.68 15.89 10.29
C ARG A 230 16.93 15.06 10.03
N ASN A 231 17.97 15.73 9.54
CA ASN A 231 19.28 15.14 9.28
C ASN A 231 19.26 13.94 8.31
N SER A 232 18.22 13.80 7.47
CA SER A 232 18.06 12.70 6.50
C SER A 232 19.26 12.54 5.57
N THR A 233 19.81 13.64 5.06
CA THR A 233 21.03 13.61 4.21
C THR A 233 22.22 12.99 4.95
N ALA A 234 22.40 13.31 6.23
CA ALA A 234 23.48 12.74 7.03
C ALA A 234 23.25 11.25 7.31
N PHE A 235 21.98 10.80 7.42
CA PHE A 235 21.68 9.37 7.45
C PHE A 235 22.03 8.70 6.13
N ALA A 236 21.56 9.24 5.00
CA ALA A 236 21.78 8.69 3.66
C ALA A 236 23.26 8.54 3.28
N GLU A 237 24.14 9.40 3.79
CA GLU A 237 25.59 9.33 3.55
C GLU A 237 26.31 8.30 4.44
N ARG A 238 25.76 7.99 5.62
CA ARG A 238 26.45 7.17 6.64
C ARG A 238 26.01 5.70 6.66
N ILE A 239 24.76 5.40 6.33
CA ILE A 239 24.21 4.04 6.45
C ILE A 239 24.04 3.36 5.09
N PRO A 240 24.14 2.00 5.03
CA PRO A 240 23.89 1.25 3.81
C PRO A 240 22.53 1.57 3.19
N ARG A 241 22.44 1.45 1.85
CA ARG A 241 21.23 1.80 1.09
C ARG A 241 19.99 1.03 1.55
N ALA A 242 20.12 -0.27 1.85
CA ALA A 242 19.00 -1.08 2.31
C ALA A 242 18.48 -0.55 3.66
N ASP A 243 19.37 -0.39 4.63
CA ASP A 243 19.08 0.13 5.96
C ASP A 243 18.47 1.56 5.92
N TYR A 244 18.90 2.40 4.98
CA TYR A 244 18.28 3.72 4.77
C TYR A 244 16.85 3.65 4.27
N ILE A 245 16.54 2.70 3.39
CA ILE A 245 15.16 2.47 2.93
C ILE A 245 14.30 1.97 4.09
N ASP A 246 14.81 1.06 4.92
CA ASP A 246 14.08 0.54 6.09
C ASP A 246 13.85 1.64 7.15
N LEU A 247 14.83 2.53 7.33
CA LEU A 247 14.69 3.72 8.18
C LEU A 247 13.60 4.66 7.66
N LEU A 248 13.58 4.94 6.35
CA LEU A 248 12.54 5.77 5.73
C LEU A 248 11.15 5.14 5.89
N ASN A 249 11.02 3.84 5.62
CA ASN A 249 9.75 3.13 5.80
C ASN A 249 9.27 3.21 7.24
N SER A 250 10.16 2.95 8.21
CA SER A 250 9.83 3.05 9.65
C SER A 250 9.40 4.46 10.06
N TYR A 251 10.02 5.49 9.48
CA TYR A 251 9.61 6.88 9.67
C TYR A 251 8.24 7.17 9.02
N PHE A 252 8.00 6.71 7.80
CA PHE A 252 6.71 6.87 7.13
C PHE A 252 5.59 6.14 7.88
N ASP A 253 5.84 4.97 8.47
CA ASP A 253 4.89 4.25 9.33
C ASP A 253 4.53 5.05 10.61
N CYS A 254 5.40 5.96 11.05
CA CYS A 254 5.08 6.87 12.13
C CYS A 254 4.15 7.99 11.65
N ILE A 255 4.55 8.79 10.67
CA ILE A 255 3.82 10.00 10.30
C ILE A 255 2.73 9.76 9.25
N ALA A 256 3.01 9.03 8.17
CA ALA A 256 2.06 8.83 7.07
C ALA A 256 0.89 7.96 7.52
N ALA A 257 1.15 6.85 8.20
CA ALA A 257 0.07 6.00 8.73
C ALA A 257 -0.80 6.76 9.75
N SER A 258 -0.21 7.62 10.59
CA SER A 258 -0.99 8.44 11.53
C SER A 258 -1.84 9.53 10.87
N ILE A 259 -1.43 10.02 9.70
CA ILE A 259 -2.26 10.92 8.88
C ILE A 259 -3.46 10.14 8.32
N GLU A 260 -3.24 8.95 7.75
CA GLU A 260 -4.30 8.11 7.19
C GLU A 260 -5.30 7.66 8.28
N GLU A 261 -4.81 7.26 9.46
CA GLU A 261 -5.63 6.92 10.63
C GLU A 261 -6.54 8.06 11.11
N GLU A 262 -6.15 9.31 10.86
CA GLU A 262 -6.93 10.51 11.18
C GLU A 262 -7.65 11.07 9.95
N GLY A 263 -7.86 10.27 8.91
CA GLY A 263 -8.66 10.63 7.74
C GLY A 263 -8.01 11.64 6.80
N GLY A 264 -6.69 11.83 6.88
CA GLY A 264 -5.92 12.59 5.90
C GLY A 264 -5.46 11.72 4.73
N ASP A 265 -5.26 12.34 3.57
CA ASP A 265 -4.79 11.65 2.37
C ASP A 265 -3.30 11.93 2.13
N ILE A 266 -2.50 10.86 2.02
CA ILE A 266 -1.12 10.97 1.56
C ILE A 266 -1.10 11.27 0.07
N LEU A 267 -0.44 12.37 -0.29
CA LEU A 267 -0.35 12.82 -1.67
C LEU A 267 0.88 12.29 -2.37
N ASN A 268 2.02 12.41 -1.71
CA ASN A 268 3.29 11.98 -2.28
C ASN A 268 4.36 11.88 -1.20
N PHE A 269 5.36 11.05 -1.50
CA PHE A 269 6.64 11.01 -0.80
C PHE A 269 7.69 11.73 -1.66
N ILE A 270 8.28 12.79 -1.14
CA ILE A 270 9.28 13.61 -1.85
C ILE A 270 10.63 13.41 -1.16
N GLY A 271 11.34 12.35 -1.53
CA GLY A 271 12.53 11.94 -0.79
C GLY A 271 12.13 11.43 0.59
N ASP A 272 12.57 12.11 1.63
CA ASP A 272 12.24 11.90 3.04
C ASP A 272 11.09 12.79 3.54
N ALA A 273 10.47 13.57 2.65
CA ALA A 273 9.34 14.40 2.99
C ALA A 273 8.00 13.70 2.69
N VAL A 274 7.00 13.96 3.54
CA VAL A 274 5.62 13.55 3.36
C VAL A 274 4.77 14.79 3.13
N ILE A 275 3.98 14.80 2.06
CA ILE A 275 2.94 15.81 1.86
C ILE A 275 1.58 15.14 1.89
N ALA A 276 0.65 15.73 2.63
CA ALA A 276 -0.69 15.21 2.82
C ALA A 276 -1.74 16.32 2.82
N LEU A 277 -2.99 15.95 2.58
CA LEU A 277 -4.13 16.85 2.71
C LEU A 277 -5.17 16.35 3.71
N PHE A 278 -5.83 17.31 4.36
CA PHE A 278 -7.08 17.14 5.10
C PHE A 278 -8.15 17.97 4.37
N PRO A 279 -8.87 17.34 3.42
CA PRO A 279 -9.85 18.00 2.56
C PRO A 279 -11.08 18.42 3.36
N LEU A 280 -11.42 19.72 3.36
CA LEU A 280 -12.44 20.30 4.25
C LEU A 280 -13.86 19.83 3.92
N ASP A 281 -14.10 19.29 2.72
CA ASP A 281 -15.39 18.75 2.30
C ASP A 281 -15.70 17.36 2.89
N CYS A 282 -14.70 16.71 3.51
CA CYS A 282 -14.85 15.42 4.19
C CYS A 282 -15.15 15.52 5.69
N TRP A 283 -15.24 16.73 6.24
CA TRP A 283 -15.41 16.98 7.66
C TRP A 283 -16.67 17.79 7.93
N SER A 284 -17.21 17.69 9.14
CA SER A 284 -18.38 18.48 9.54
C SER A 284 -18.04 19.97 9.69
N SER A 285 -16.78 20.31 9.93
CA SER A 285 -16.27 21.68 10.07
C SER A 285 -14.77 21.78 9.84
N GLU A 286 -14.27 23.01 9.56
CA GLU A 286 -12.82 23.27 9.47
C GLU A 286 -12.09 23.00 10.81
N THR A 287 -12.78 23.23 11.94
CA THR A 287 -12.29 22.88 13.28
C THR A 287 -11.98 21.39 13.41
N GLU A 288 -12.88 20.53 12.92
CA GLU A 288 -12.69 19.08 12.99
C GLU A 288 -11.49 18.64 12.14
N ALA A 289 -11.35 19.17 10.93
CA ALA A 289 -10.20 18.90 10.07
C ALA A 289 -8.87 19.36 10.69
N ALA A 290 -8.84 20.55 11.31
CA ALA A 290 -7.64 21.08 11.98
C ALA A 290 -7.26 20.26 13.22
N GLN A 291 -8.26 19.79 13.97
CA GLN A 291 -8.05 18.90 15.10
C GLN A 291 -7.56 17.52 14.65
N ALA A 292 -8.11 16.97 13.55
CA ALA A 292 -7.64 15.72 12.96
C ALA A 292 -6.17 15.81 12.52
N ALA A 293 -5.80 16.88 11.83
CA ALA A 293 -4.41 17.13 11.45
C ALA A 293 -3.49 17.27 12.68
N SER A 294 -3.97 17.90 13.76
CA SER A 294 -3.22 18.03 15.02
C SER A 294 -3.07 16.67 15.74
N ARG A 295 -4.12 15.84 15.78
CA ARG A 295 -4.06 14.48 16.33
C ARG A 295 -3.14 13.57 15.53
N ALA A 296 -3.10 13.70 14.20
CA ALA A 296 -2.19 12.96 13.34
C ALA A 296 -0.73 13.22 13.69
N ILE A 297 -0.39 14.50 13.93
CA ILE A 297 0.95 14.93 14.36
C ILE A 297 1.29 14.33 15.73
N GLU A 298 0.38 14.41 16.69
CA GLU A 298 0.57 13.86 18.03
C GLU A 298 0.78 12.35 18.00
N LYS A 299 -0.09 11.61 17.31
CA LYS A 299 0.03 10.16 17.11
C LYS A 299 1.34 9.78 16.41
N GLY A 300 1.72 10.52 15.37
CA GLY A 300 2.97 10.28 14.66
C GLY A 300 4.19 10.41 15.56
N TRP A 301 4.19 11.41 16.47
CA TRP A 301 5.25 11.56 17.44
C TRP A 301 5.22 10.52 18.56
N GLN A 302 4.05 10.03 18.96
CA GLN A 302 3.93 8.91 19.90
C GLN A 302 4.54 7.63 19.29
N LYS A 303 4.23 7.33 18.01
CA LYS A 303 4.83 6.22 17.27
C LYS A 303 6.35 6.40 17.13
N LEU A 304 6.80 7.61 16.81
CA LEU A 304 8.22 7.94 16.71
C LEU A 304 8.95 7.75 18.05
N ALA A 305 8.33 8.09 19.17
CA ALA A 305 8.91 7.89 20.50
C ALA A 305 9.17 6.41 20.77
N LEU A 306 8.19 5.54 20.49
CA LEU A 306 8.34 4.09 20.61
C LEU A 306 9.41 3.54 19.66
N LEU A 307 9.44 4.01 18.42
CA LEU A 307 10.50 3.65 17.47
C LEU A 307 11.87 4.06 18.00
N ASN A 308 12.00 5.28 18.54
CA ASN A 308 13.25 5.78 19.09
C ASN A 308 13.71 5.01 20.33
N GLU A 309 12.81 4.55 21.19
CA GLU A 309 13.15 3.65 22.30
C GLU A 309 13.84 2.38 21.80
N ALA A 310 13.29 1.75 20.76
CA ALA A 310 13.88 0.56 20.14
C ALA A 310 15.23 0.86 19.47
N ARG A 311 15.34 1.99 18.75
CA ARG A 311 16.58 2.44 18.10
C ARG A 311 17.69 2.70 19.11
N ILE A 312 17.39 3.43 20.18
CA ILE A 312 18.35 3.72 21.25
C ILE A 312 18.81 2.43 21.93
N ALA A 313 17.90 1.49 22.20
CA ALA A 313 18.24 0.19 22.75
C ALA A 313 19.16 -0.63 21.82
N ALA A 314 19.04 -0.45 20.50
CA ALA A 314 19.92 -1.03 19.49
C ALA A 314 21.23 -0.26 19.28
N GLY A 315 21.45 0.86 19.98
CA GLY A 315 22.64 1.72 19.82
C GLY A 315 22.60 2.63 18.60
N GLU A 316 21.41 2.84 18.02
CA GLU A 316 21.19 3.69 16.85
C GLU A 316 20.80 5.12 17.24
N GLU A 317 21.07 6.08 16.33
CA GLU A 317 20.67 7.48 16.50
C GLU A 317 19.13 7.61 16.41
N PRO A 318 18.49 8.35 17.35
CA PRO A 318 17.06 8.61 17.30
C PRO A 318 16.71 9.49 16.09
N LEU A 319 15.48 9.31 15.61
CA LEU A 319 14.91 10.10 14.52
C LEU A 319 14.12 11.29 15.07
N ASP A 320 14.05 12.34 14.27
CA ASP A 320 13.20 13.50 14.53
C ASP A 320 12.71 14.08 13.19
N TYR A 321 11.56 14.75 13.19
CA TYR A 321 10.99 15.38 12.00
C TYR A 321 10.30 16.70 12.33
N GLY A 322 10.26 17.59 11.34
CA GLY A 322 9.57 18.89 11.47
C GLY A 322 8.31 18.91 10.62
N VAL A 323 7.21 19.45 11.14
CA VAL A 323 5.92 19.55 10.43
C VAL A 323 5.52 21.01 10.18
N GLY A 324 5.02 21.30 8.99
CA GLY A 324 4.36 22.56 8.66
C GLY A 324 2.90 22.34 8.27
N LEU A 325 2.02 23.22 8.73
CA LEU A 325 0.61 23.24 8.32
C LEU A 325 0.21 24.59 7.72
N THR A 326 -0.59 24.52 6.68
CA THR A 326 -1.30 25.68 6.12
C THR A 326 -2.74 25.31 5.75
N ARG A 327 -3.56 26.30 5.46
CA ARG A 327 -4.94 26.14 5.00
C ARG A 327 -5.17 26.98 3.76
N GLY A 328 -5.70 26.36 2.70
CA GLY A 328 -6.06 27.07 1.48
C GLY A 328 -6.66 26.19 0.41
N ASN A 329 -7.02 26.83 -0.69
CA ASN A 329 -7.53 26.13 -1.87
C ASN A 329 -6.36 25.60 -2.69
N VAL A 330 -6.50 24.36 -3.12
CA VAL A 330 -5.55 23.73 -4.02
C VAL A 330 -6.23 23.07 -5.19
N MET A 331 -5.57 23.05 -6.34
CA MET A 331 -6.01 22.25 -7.47
C MET A 331 -5.50 20.82 -7.26
N PHE A 332 -6.42 19.87 -7.09
CA PHE A 332 -6.11 18.45 -6.99
C PHE A 332 -6.49 17.79 -8.31
N GLY A 333 -5.51 17.34 -9.10
CA GLY A 333 -5.77 16.85 -10.45
C GLY A 333 -4.56 16.42 -11.26
N ASN A 334 -4.82 16.11 -12.52
CA ASN A 334 -3.86 15.64 -13.51
C ASN A 334 -3.02 16.76 -14.10
N ILE A 335 -1.71 16.69 -13.86
CA ILE A 335 -0.70 17.55 -14.50
C ILE A 335 0.39 16.68 -15.13
N GLY A 336 1.04 17.17 -16.17
CA GLY A 336 2.23 16.52 -16.73
C GLY A 336 2.33 16.60 -18.24
N THR A 337 3.04 15.63 -18.81
CA THR A 337 3.21 15.50 -20.27
C THR A 337 1.98 14.83 -20.90
N ALA A 338 1.89 14.78 -22.24
CA ALA A 338 0.73 14.17 -22.90
C ALA A 338 0.68 12.64 -22.69
N SER A 339 1.85 12.04 -22.44
CA SER A 339 2.04 10.59 -22.24
C SER A 339 2.39 10.22 -20.80
N ARG A 340 2.50 11.20 -19.88
CA ARG A 340 2.83 10.97 -18.47
C ARG A 340 2.15 12.02 -17.61
N LEU A 341 1.02 11.61 -17.03
CA LEU A 341 0.28 12.38 -16.05
C LEU A 341 0.73 12.01 -14.64
N SER A 342 0.65 12.97 -13.75
CA SER A 342 0.78 12.84 -12.32
C SER A 342 -0.48 13.44 -11.73
N PHE A 343 -1.21 12.64 -10.97
CA PHE A 343 -2.27 13.17 -10.12
C PHE A 343 -1.60 13.81 -8.90
N SER A 344 -1.77 15.11 -8.71
CA SER A 344 -1.08 15.83 -7.63
C SER A 344 -1.86 17.07 -7.20
N VAL A 345 -1.48 17.60 -6.05
CA VAL A 345 -1.90 18.92 -5.60
C VAL A 345 -1.00 19.99 -6.21
N ILE A 346 -1.61 21.08 -6.69
CA ILE A 346 -0.96 22.20 -7.36
C ILE A 346 -1.51 23.49 -6.76
N GLY A 347 -0.62 24.43 -6.48
CA GLY A 347 -0.98 25.78 -6.11
C GLY A 347 0.05 26.45 -5.20
N PRO A 348 -0.08 27.77 -4.98
CA PRO A 348 0.82 28.51 -4.09
C PRO A 348 0.85 27.95 -2.66
N ILE A 349 -0.25 27.35 -2.20
CA ILE A 349 -0.39 26.79 -0.86
C ILE A 349 0.57 25.59 -0.64
N VAL A 350 0.86 24.79 -1.67
CA VAL A 350 1.85 23.69 -1.59
C VAL A 350 3.26 24.23 -1.35
N ASN A 351 3.61 25.32 -2.02
CA ASN A 351 4.90 25.98 -1.79
C ASN A 351 4.93 26.62 -0.40
N GLN A 352 3.83 27.20 0.06
CA GLN A 352 3.74 27.84 1.37
C GLN A 352 3.97 26.82 2.49
N VAL A 353 3.30 25.68 2.47
CA VAL A 353 3.43 24.66 3.52
C VAL A 353 4.87 24.14 3.63
N ALA A 354 5.56 23.94 2.51
CA ALA A 354 6.95 23.52 2.50
C ALA A 354 7.88 24.59 3.11
N ARG A 355 7.57 25.88 2.91
CA ARG A 355 8.31 26.98 3.55
C ARG A 355 8.02 27.09 5.04
N VAL A 356 6.76 26.92 5.45
CA VAL A 356 6.37 26.86 6.86
C VAL A 356 7.09 25.71 7.56
N GLN A 357 7.08 24.51 6.97
CA GLN A 357 7.81 23.36 7.50
C GLN A 357 9.31 23.67 7.61
N ALA A 358 9.94 24.25 6.59
CA ALA A 358 11.38 24.56 6.63
C ALA A 358 11.76 25.50 7.79
N MET A 359 10.86 26.41 8.20
CA MET A 359 11.08 27.32 9.33
C MET A 359 11.13 26.60 10.69
N THR A 360 10.66 25.34 10.80
CA THR A 360 10.76 24.56 12.03
C THR A 360 12.22 24.37 12.47
N LYS A 361 13.15 24.31 11.51
CA LYS A 361 14.61 24.25 11.75
C LYS A 361 15.15 25.58 12.29
N VAL A 362 14.62 26.70 11.81
CA VAL A 362 15.03 28.06 12.21
C VAL A 362 14.59 28.37 13.64
N PHE A 363 13.34 28.05 13.97
CA PHE A 363 12.80 28.33 15.30
C PHE A 363 13.12 27.26 16.35
N GLY A 364 13.68 26.12 15.94
CA GLY A 364 13.93 25.00 16.85
C GLY A 364 12.63 24.47 17.47
N VAL A 365 11.55 24.42 16.68
CA VAL A 365 10.23 23.88 17.11
C VAL A 365 9.85 22.67 16.25
N PRO A 366 9.02 21.75 16.76
CA PRO A 366 8.75 20.50 16.06
C PRO A 366 7.63 20.65 15.01
N ALA A 367 6.69 21.59 15.21
CA ALA A 367 5.76 21.97 14.15
C ALA A 367 5.41 23.46 14.16
N LEU A 368 5.02 23.93 12.98
CA LEU A 368 4.54 25.28 12.72
C LEU A 368 3.23 25.25 11.96
N ALA A 369 2.32 26.15 12.28
CA ALA A 369 1.08 26.36 11.55
C ALA A 369 0.91 27.84 11.21
N VAL A 370 0.18 28.12 10.13
CA VAL A 370 -0.34 29.47 9.86
C VAL A 370 -1.58 29.73 10.72
N GLN A 371 -1.89 31.01 10.98
CA GLN A 371 -3.09 31.44 11.72
C GLN A 371 -4.38 30.71 11.31
N LYS A 372 -4.63 30.58 10.00
CA LYS A 372 -5.84 29.92 9.47
C LYS A 372 -6.05 28.48 9.95
N VAL A 373 -4.97 27.78 10.34
CA VAL A 373 -5.05 26.45 10.96
C VAL A 373 -5.12 26.58 12.49
N ALA A 374 -4.29 27.45 13.08
CA ALA A 374 -4.20 27.63 14.52
C ALA A 374 -5.51 28.08 15.17
N ASP A 375 -6.26 28.97 14.51
CA ASP A 375 -7.57 29.46 14.99
C ASP A 375 -8.61 28.34 15.17
N HIS A 376 -8.45 27.25 14.42
CA HIS A 376 -9.33 26.09 14.43
C HIS A 376 -8.88 24.98 15.39
N ALA A 377 -7.70 25.11 15.99
CA ALA A 377 -7.15 24.18 16.98
C ALA A 377 -6.33 24.89 18.07
N PRO A 378 -6.87 25.93 18.74
CA PRO A 378 -6.08 26.88 19.55
C PRO A 378 -5.34 26.24 20.74
N ALA A 379 -5.81 25.09 21.24
CA ALA A 379 -5.13 24.35 22.30
C ALA A 379 -3.76 23.78 21.89
N HIS A 380 -3.49 23.63 20.59
CA HIS A 380 -2.28 23.01 20.06
C HIS A 380 -1.23 24.03 19.61
N TRP A 381 -1.51 25.33 19.64
CA TRP A 381 -0.73 26.34 18.93
C TRP A 381 -0.51 27.60 19.78
N THR A 382 0.73 28.10 19.82
CA THR A 382 1.11 29.36 20.47
C THR A 382 1.63 30.37 19.44
N PRO A 383 1.19 31.64 19.45
CA PRO A 383 1.64 32.63 18.46
C PRO A 383 3.15 32.86 18.48
N LEU A 384 3.76 32.95 17.30
CA LEU A 384 5.15 33.39 17.07
C LEU A 384 5.26 34.73 16.34
N GLY A 385 4.12 35.32 15.93
CA GLY A 385 4.06 36.58 15.20
C GLY A 385 4.23 36.43 13.69
N GLU A 386 4.37 37.58 13.01
CA GLU A 386 4.46 37.66 11.54
C GLU A 386 5.89 37.40 11.04
N HIS A 387 6.00 36.54 10.03
CA HIS A 387 7.27 36.18 9.38
C HIS A 387 7.15 36.19 7.87
N THR A 388 8.18 36.67 7.18
CA THR A 388 8.23 36.62 5.71
C THR A 388 8.79 35.28 5.26
N LEU A 389 8.01 34.54 4.46
CA LEU A 389 8.46 33.27 3.88
C LEU A 389 9.19 33.53 2.56
N ARG A 390 10.28 32.79 2.30
CA ARG A 390 11.02 32.92 1.03
C ARG A 390 10.09 32.68 -0.17
N GLY A 391 9.99 33.68 -1.04
CA GLY A 391 9.16 33.65 -2.25
C GLY A 391 7.74 34.17 -2.06
N PHE A 392 7.39 34.63 -0.86
CA PHE A 392 6.14 35.29 -0.53
C PHE A 392 6.42 36.73 -0.10
N SER A 393 5.68 37.69 -0.66
CA SER A 393 5.85 39.12 -0.35
C SER A 393 5.07 39.55 0.90
N GLU A 394 3.98 38.85 1.22
CA GLU A 394 3.14 39.13 2.38
C GLU A 394 3.65 38.33 3.59
N PRO A 395 3.82 38.97 4.77
CA PRO A 395 4.08 38.27 6.00
C PRO A 395 2.96 37.27 6.35
N VAL A 396 3.34 36.18 7.00
CA VAL A 396 2.42 35.15 7.47
C VAL A 396 2.56 35.05 8.99
N GLU A 397 1.44 35.12 9.69
CA GLU A 397 1.43 34.87 11.14
C GLU A 397 1.60 33.38 11.41
N LEU A 398 2.70 33.04 12.08
CA LEU A 398 3.09 31.68 12.42
C LEU A 398 2.77 31.36 13.88
N TYR A 399 2.48 30.10 14.13
CA TYR A 399 2.23 29.56 15.46
C TYR A 399 3.10 28.32 15.68
N ALA A 400 3.73 28.24 16.85
CA ALA A 400 4.49 27.08 17.30
C ALA A 400 3.57 26.03 17.91
N TRP A 401 3.91 24.76 17.71
CA TRP A 401 3.24 23.66 18.40
C TRP A 401 3.40 23.79 19.93
N ALA A 402 2.28 23.65 20.64
CA ALA A 402 2.18 23.69 22.09
C ALA A 402 1.72 22.35 22.71
N GLY A 403 1.39 21.35 21.88
CA GLY A 403 1.00 20.03 22.34
C GLY A 403 2.19 19.16 22.79
N PRO A 404 1.94 17.89 23.14
CA PRO A 404 2.99 16.94 23.49
C PRO A 404 3.99 16.76 22.33
N THR A 405 5.27 16.58 22.67
CA THR A 405 6.36 16.36 21.71
C THR A 405 7.23 15.21 22.20
N PRO A 406 7.85 14.44 21.30
CA PRO A 406 8.57 13.23 21.70
C PRO A 406 9.80 13.60 22.53
N HIS A 407 10.57 14.64 22.16
CA HIS A 407 11.76 15.12 22.88
C HIS A 407 11.86 16.67 22.88
N ARG A 408 12.56 17.25 23.87
CA ARG A 408 12.90 18.67 23.90
C ARG A 408 14.01 18.92 22.85
N LEU A 409 13.71 19.72 21.82
CA LEU A 409 14.68 20.08 20.78
C LEU A 409 15.91 20.79 21.39
N PRO A 410 17.12 20.66 20.79
CA PRO A 410 18.25 21.49 21.15
C PRO A 410 17.92 22.98 20.93
N GLU A 411 18.47 23.87 21.77
CA GLU A 411 18.18 25.31 21.71
C GLU A 411 18.41 25.89 20.31
N PRO A 412 17.57 26.87 19.88
CA PRO A 412 17.67 27.46 18.55
C PRO A 412 19.07 28.04 18.32
N ILE A 413 19.65 27.71 17.17
CA ILE A 413 20.91 28.32 16.74
C ILE A 413 20.58 29.76 16.32
N MET A 414 20.72 30.70 17.25
CA MET A 414 20.81 32.12 16.88
C MET A 414 22.14 32.32 16.14
N GLU A 415 22.13 32.22 14.81
CA GLU A 415 23.18 32.83 14.00
C GLU A 415 23.14 34.34 14.26
N THR A 416 24.04 34.79 15.14
CA THR A 416 24.31 36.21 15.34
C THR A 416 25.08 36.72 14.12
N GLU A 417 24.39 36.94 13.01
CA GLU A 417 24.92 37.81 11.96
C GLU A 417 24.94 39.25 12.50
N ASN A 418 26.09 39.64 13.05
CA ASN A 418 26.40 41.02 13.38
C ASN A 418 26.53 41.83 12.07
N PRO A 419 25.66 42.82 11.76
CA PRO A 419 25.62 43.49 10.45
C PRO A 419 26.81 44.41 10.13
N SER A 420 27.93 44.32 10.87
CA SER A 420 28.98 45.36 10.87
C SER A 420 30.40 44.89 10.50
N GLU A 421 30.61 43.66 10.04
CA GLU A 421 31.92 43.24 9.49
C GLU A 421 31.90 43.15 7.94
N PRO A 422 32.82 43.81 7.21
CA PRO A 422 32.90 43.64 5.76
C PRO A 422 33.40 42.22 5.42
N PRO A 423 32.98 41.65 4.27
CA PRO A 423 33.22 40.25 3.97
C PRO A 423 34.72 39.94 3.87
N LYS A 424 35.19 39.00 4.71
CA LYS A 424 36.54 38.43 4.62
C LYS A 424 36.71 37.79 3.23
N LYS A 425 37.63 38.33 2.44
CA LYS A 425 37.99 37.81 1.10
C LYS A 425 38.37 36.33 1.21
N ARG A 426 37.58 35.44 0.57
CA ARG A 426 37.96 34.04 0.36
C ARG A 426 39.29 33.97 -0.43
N PRO A 427 40.22 33.06 -0.08
CA PRO A 427 41.43 32.88 -0.88
C PRO A 427 41.05 32.36 -2.27
N ARG A 428 41.63 32.96 -3.31
CA ARG A 428 41.45 32.54 -4.70
C ARG A 428 42.00 31.12 -4.87
N ARG A 429 41.18 30.18 -5.37
CA ARG A 429 41.66 28.89 -5.87
C ARG A 429 42.65 29.12 -7.03
N PRO A 430 43.70 28.29 -7.19
CA PRO A 430 44.59 28.37 -8.35
C PRO A 430 43.78 28.10 -9.63
N ARG A 431 44.08 28.84 -10.70
CA ARG A 431 43.54 28.57 -12.04
C ARG A 431 44.17 27.28 -12.57
N GLU A 432 43.38 26.22 -12.70
CA GLU A 432 43.74 25.09 -13.56
C GLU A 432 43.87 25.60 -15.00
N SER A 433 44.99 25.27 -15.63
CA SER A 433 45.35 25.75 -16.97
C SER A 433 44.53 25.03 -18.04
N ALA A 434 44.18 25.74 -19.12
CA ALA A 434 43.43 25.23 -20.27
C ALA A 434 44.15 24.13 -21.09
N ALA A 435 45.20 23.49 -20.54
CA ALA A 435 45.98 22.44 -21.19
C ALA A 435 45.55 21.01 -20.79
N GLU A 436 44.71 20.81 -19.77
CA GLU A 436 44.26 19.47 -19.33
C GLU A 436 42.92 19.02 -19.95
N MET A 437 42.20 19.94 -20.61
CA MET A 437 40.91 19.64 -21.26
C MET A 437 41.04 19.06 -22.69
N ASP A 438 42.23 19.14 -23.32
CA ASP A 438 42.46 18.60 -24.68
C ASP A 438 42.96 17.14 -24.70
N PHE A 439 43.35 16.58 -23.54
CA PHE A 439 43.90 15.22 -23.47
C PHE A 439 42.81 14.13 -23.32
N LEU A 440 41.60 14.48 -22.88
CA LEU A 440 40.49 13.53 -22.70
C LEU A 440 39.55 13.43 -23.92
N ALA A 441 39.58 14.38 -24.85
CA ALA A 441 38.71 14.37 -26.04
C ALA A 441 39.22 13.45 -27.17
N ASN A 442 40.52 13.13 -27.23
CA ASN A 442 41.11 12.38 -28.36
C ASN A 442 41.22 10.85 -28.17
N ARG A 443 40.76 10.29 -27.05
CA ARG A 443 40.79 8.84 -26.81
C ARG A 443 39.48 8.11 -27.17
N ALA A 444 38.39 8.84 -27.42
CA ALA A 444 37.08 8.25 -27.75
C ALA A 444 36.85 7.96 -29.25
N VAL A 445 37.76 8.38 -30.14
CA VAL A 445 37.60 8.22 -31.62
C VAL A 445 38.46 7.08 -32.21
N ARG A 446 39.23 6.34 -31.41
CA ARG A 446 40.05 5.19 -31.88
C ARG A 446 39.65 3.81 -31.35
N ALA A 447 38.46 3.65 -30.77
CA ALA A 447 37.95 2.37 -30.27
C ALA A 447 36.70 1.85 -31.02
N LYS A 448 36.47 2.32 -32.26
CA LYS A 448 35.61 1.66 -33.26
C LYS A 448 36.30 1.74 -34.62
N GLY A 449 37.17 0.77 -34.87
CA GLY A 449 37.82 0.48 -36.15
C GLY A 449 38.06 -1.02 -36.19
#